data_AF-A0A1B7JD37-F1
#
_entry.id   AF-A0A1B7JD37-F1
#
_cell.length_a   1.000
_cell.length_b   1.000
_cell.length_c   1.000
_cell.angle_alpha   90.00
_cell.angle_beta   90.00
_cell.angle_gamma   90.00
#
_symmetry.space_group_name_H-M   'P 1'
#
loop_
_entity.id
_entity.type
_entity.pdbx_description
1 polymer ?
#
loop_
_entity_poly.entity_id
_entity_poly.type
_entity_poly.pdbx_seq_one_letter_code
_entity_poly.pdbx_strand_id
1 'polypeptide(L)'
;MTNAISFSYLHYDNRWTLENLSFYLKQEFLQNVNICDIFDSRSQTHRVYASLTKLDKIKLINNHYLEEQNISGLRKLSDSLNTIIYE
;
A
#
# COMPACT_ATOMS: atom_id res chain seq x y z
N MET A 1 -19.21 17.72 16.52
CA MET A 1 -18.28 16.79 17.19
C MET A 1 -17.45 16.14 16.10
N THR A 2 -16.23 16.60 15.87
CA THR A 2 -15.29 15.94 14.95
C THR A 2 -14.88 14.61 15.58
N ASN A 3 -15.24 13.48 14.97
CA ASN A 3 -14.76 12.16 15.37
C ASN A 3 -13.23 12.21 15.45
N ALA A 4 -12.68 12.13 16.66
CA ALA A 4 -11.23 12.09 16.85
C ALA A 4 -10.75 10.70 16.39
N ILE A 5 -10.35 10.61 15.13
CA ILE A 5 -9.77 9.37 14.59
C ILE A 5 -8.47 9.09 15.35
N SER A 6 -8.38 7.91 15.96
CA SER A 6 -7.23 7.52 16.77
C SER A 6 -6.05 7.05 15.91
N PHE A 7 -4.84 7.16 16.46
CA PHE A 7 -3.61 6.63 15.85
C PHE A 7 -3.74 5.17 15.43
N SER A 8 -4.27 4.35 16.33
CA SER A 8 -4.46 2.91 16.12
C SER A 8 -5.42 2.63 14.97
N TYR A 9 -6.49 3.44 14.82
CA TYR A 9 -7.41 3.29 13.71
C TYR A 9 -6.74 3.63 12.37
N LEU A 10 -6.09 4.80 12.25
CA LEU A 10 -5.45 5.19 10.99
C LEU A 10 -4.35 4.20 10.60
N HIS A 11 -3.53 3.76 11.56
CA HIS A 11 -2.49 2.76 11.30
C HIS A 11 -3.09 1.43 10.81
N TYR A 12 -4.14 0.94 11.49
CA TYR A 12 -4.82 -0.29 11.11
C TYR A 12 -5.46 -0.20 9.73
N ASP A 13 -6.19 0.89 9.47
CA ASP A 13 -6.90 1.11 8.21
C ASP A 13 -5.95 1.24 7.02
N ASN A 14 -4.85 2.00 7.19
CA ASN A 14 -3.77 2.08 6.20
C ASN A 14 -3.18 0.70 5.92
N ARG A 15 -2.89 -0.08 6.97
CA ARG A 15 -2.31 -1.42 6.84
C ARG A 15 -3.27 -2.35 6.09
N TRP A 16 -4.54 -2.36 6.46
CA TRP A 16 -5.58 -3.16 5.82
C TRP A 16 -5.70 -2.84 4.33
N THR A 17 -5.73 -1.55 3.99
CA THR A 17 -5.76 -1.08 2.61
C THR A 17 -4.54 -1.54 1.81
N LEU A 18 -3.34 -1.42 2.38
CA LEU A 18 -2.09 -1.87 1.74
C LEU A 18 -2.08 -3.39 1.50
N GLU A 19 -2.61 -4.18 2.44
CA GLU A 19 -2.75 -5.63 2.32
C GLU A 19 -3.73 -6.01 1.20
N ASN A 20 -4.89 -5.33 1.13
CA ASN A 20 -5.86 -5.55 0.05
C ASN A 20 -5.32 -5.20 -1.32
N LEU A 21 -4.63 -4.05 -1.47
CA LEU A 21 -3.98 -3.68 -2.73
C LEU A 21 -2.91 -4.70 -3.14
N SER A 22 -2.12 -5.17 -2.17
CA SER A 22 -1.10 -6.18 -2.42
C SER A 22 -1.72 -7.51 -2.88
N PHE A 23 -2.83 -7.91 -2.27
CA PHE A 23 -3.57 -9.11 -2.63
C PHE A 23 -4.18 -9.00 -4.03
N TYR A 24 -4.87 -7.89 -4.32
CA TYR A 24 -5.46 -7.61 -5.63
C TYR A 24 -4.42 -7.67 -6.75
N LEU A 25 -3.29 -6.97 -6.59
CA LEU A 25 -2.22 -6.96 -7.59
C LEU A 25 -1.66 -8.36 -7.89
N LYS A 26 -1.52 -9.20 -6.85
CA LYS A 26 -1.05 -10.58 -7.03
C LYS A 26 -2.11 -11.42 -7.74
N GLN A 27 -3.37 -11.29 -7.32
CA GLN A 27 -4.46 -12.09 -7.85
C GLN A 27 -4.73 -11.80 -9.33
N GLU A 28 -4.79 -10.52 -9.70
CA GLU A 28 -5.13 -10.12 -11.07
C GLU A 28 -3.98 -10.31 -12.05
N PHE A 29 -2.74 -10.08 -11.62
CA PHE A 29 -1.63 -9.92 -12.56
C PHE A 29 -0.54 -10.97 -12.46
N LEU A 30 -0.54 -11.83 -11.42
CA LEU A 30 0.58 -12.76 -11.17
C LEU A 30 0.22 -14.26 -11.20
N GLN A 31 -0.90 -14.66 -11.79
CA GLN A 31 -1.31 -16.09 -11.81
C GLN A 31 -0.47 -16.98 -12.72
N ASN A 32 0.02 -16.47 -13.86
CA ASN A 32 0.72 -17.26 -14.88
C ASN A 32 1.93 -16.49 -15.45
N VAL A 33 2.84 -16.10 -14.56
CA VAL A 33 3.95 -15.21 -14.91
C VAL A 33 5.10 -15.97 -15.54
N ASN A 34 5.61 -15.47 -16.68
CA ASN A 34 6.91 -15.86 -17.18
C ASN A 34 8.01 -15.16 -16.35
N ILE A 35 8.94 -15.95 -15.81
CA ILE A 35 10.05 -15.44 -14.99
C ILE A 35 10.89 -14.40 -15.75
N CYS A 36 11.04 -14.54 -17.07
CA CYS A 36 11.75 -13.56 -17.89
C CYS A 36 11.10 -12.16 -17.83
N ASP A 37 9.77 -12.09 -17.72
CA ASP A 37 9.03 -10.83 -17.67
C ASP A 37 9.32 -10.07 -16.36
N ILE A 38 9.74 -10.75 -15.28
CA ILE A 38 10.12 -10.10 -14.03
C ILE A 38 11.31 -9.14 -14.25
N PHE A 39 12.21 -9.47 -15.16
CA PHE A 39 13.42 -8.70 -15.45
C PHE A 39 13.24 -7.69 -16.60
N ASP A 40 12.17 -7.79 -17.38
CA ASP A 40 11.86 -6.81 -18.42
C ASP A 40 11.09 -5.61 -17.83
N SER A 41 11.78 -4.47 -17.71
CA SER A 41 11.20 -3.19 -17.24
C SER A 41 9.94 -2.73 -17.98
N ARG A 42 9.73 -3.21 -19.22
CA ARG A 42 8.57 -2.89 -20.05
C ARG A 42 7.41 -3.86 -19.86
N SER A 43 7.60 -4.96 -19.16
CA SER A 43 6.55 -5.94 -18.92
C SER A 43 5.56 -5.45 -17.86
N GLN A 44 4.34 -5.97 -17.92
CA GLN A 44 3.34 -5.76 -16.87
C GLN A 44 3.77 -6.40 -15.55
N THR A 45 4.31 -7.62 -15.60
CA THR A 45 4.84 -8.35 -14.45
C THR A 45 5.86 -7.53 -13.66
N HIS A 46 6.85 -6.95 -14.34
CA HIS A 46 7.87 -6.13 -13.69
C HIS A 46 7.24 -4.91 -13.01
N ARG A 47 6.33 -4.21 -13.69
CA ARG A 47 5.62 -3.07 -13.11
C ARG A 47 4.82 -3.46 -11.88
N VAL A 48 4.18 -4.63 -11.88
CA VAL A 48 3.41 -5.12 -10.73
C VAL A 48 4.33 -5.44 -9.56
N TYR A 49 5.47 -6.10 -9.77
CA TYR A 49 6.46 -6.32 -8.72
C TYR A 49 7.07 -5.01 -8.18
N ALA A 50 7.30 -4.03 -9.04
CA ALA A 50 7.75 -2.70 -8.62
C ALA A 50 6.69 -2.00 -7.74
N SER A 51 5.40 -2.12 -8.09
CA SER A 51 4.29 -1.62 -7.28
C SER A 51 4.20 -2.34 -5.93
N LEU A 52 4.29 -3.67 -5.91
CA LEU A 52 4.31 -4.45 -4.66
C LEU A 52 5.48 -4.02 -3.74
N THR A 53 6.66 -3.81 -4.31
CA THR A 53 7.83 -3.30 -3.56
C THR A 53 7.55 -1.92 -2.95
N LYS A 54 6.83 -1.03 -3.66
CA LYS A 54 6.42 0.27 -3.12
C LYS A 54 5.42 0.10 -1.97
N LEU A 55 4.44 -0.79 -2.10
CA LEU A 55 3.49 -1.08 -1.01
C LEU A 55 4.20 -1.57 0.25
N ASP A 56 5.21 -2.43 0.12
CA ASP A 56 5.99 -2.89 1.29
C ASP A 56 6.79 -1.77 1.94
N LYS A 57 7.36 -0.84 1.17
CA LYS A 57 8.00 0.37 1.72
C LYS A 57 6.99 1.24 2.47
N ILE A 58 5.78 1.40 1.94
CA ILE A 58 4.74 2.19 2.58
C ILE A 58 4.27 1.54 3.89
N LYS A 59 4.20 0.21 3.99
CA LYS A 59 3.91 -0.48 5.26
C LYS A 59 4.94 -0.14 6.34
N LEU A 60 6.23 -0.07 5.98
CA LEU A 60 7.28 0.34 6.90
C LEU A 60 7.08 1.79 7.38
N ILE A 61 6.73 2.69 6.46
CA ILE A 61 6.42 4.10 6.79
C ILE A 61 5.20 4.20 7.71
N ASN A 62 4.14 3.41 7.46
CA ASN A 62 2.95 3.38 8.31
C ASN A 62 3.29 2.97 9.75
N ASN A 63 4.12 1.92 9.92
CA ASN A 63 4.60 1.50 11.23
C ASN A 63 5.44 2.60 11.91
N HIS A 64 6.37 3.20 11.17
CA HIS A 64 7.19 4.28 11.69
C HIS A 64 6.36 5.48 12.16
N TYR A 65 5.30 5.85 11.43
CA TYR A 65 4.40 6.92 11.86
C TYR A 65 3.60 6.59 13.14
N LEU A 66 3.30 5.31 13.39
CA LEU A 66 2.71 4.90 14.66
C LEU A 66 3.73 5.04 15.81
N GLU A 67 4.96 4.55 15.59
CA GLU A 67 6.06 4.62 16.58
C GLU A 67 6.38 6.05 16.99
N GLU A 68 6.45 6.97 16.02
CA GLU A 68 6.72 8.40 16.24
C GLU A 68 5.48 9.19 16.69
N GLN A 69 4.32 8.54 16.87
CA GLN A 69 3.04 9.21 17.13
C GLN A 69 2.77 10.36 16.14
N ASN A 70 3.06 10.12 14.87
CA ASN A 70 2.89 11.09 13.79
C ASN A 70 1.50 10.99 13.13
N ILE A 71 0.50 11.63 13.75
CA ILE A 71 -0.90 11.58 13.26
C ILE A 71 -1.07 12.22 11.88
N SER A 72 -0.29 13.27 11.59
CA SER A 72 -0.34 13.93 10.29
C SER A 72 0.18 13.01 9.18
N GLY A 73 1.22 12.22 9.47
CA GLY A 73 1.76 11.22 8.55
C GLY A 73 0.76 10.12 8.27
N LEU A 74 0.17 9.54 9.33
CA LEU A 74 -0.87 8.51 9.21
C LEU A 74 -2.08 9.00 8.40
N ARG A 75 -2.53 10.24 8.62
CA ARG A 75 -3.67 10.81 7.88
C ARG A 75 -3.34 11.07 6.42
N LYS A 76 -2.20 11.70 6.12
CA LYS A 76 -1.75 11.91 4.73
C LYS A 76 -1.62 10.60 3.97
N LEU A 77 -1.15 9.56 4.63
CA LEU A 77 -1.06 8.23 4.04
C LEU A 77 -2.47 7.66 3.75
N SER A 78 -3.40 7.76 4.69
CA SER A 78 -4.79 7.34 4.50
C SER A 78 -5.45 8.06 3.32
N ASP A 79 -5.31 9.38 3.24
CA ASP A 79 -5.85 10.18 2.13
C ASP A 79 -5.27 9.73 0.77
N SER A 80 -3.95 9.45 0.74
CA SER A 80 -3.27 8.97 -0.47
C SER A 80 -3.74 7.57 -0.88
N LEU A 81 -3.93 6.66 0.08
CA LEU A 81 -4.40 5.30 -0.17
C LEU A 81 -5.85 5.26 -0.64
N ASN A 82 -6.71 6.12 -0.07
CA ASN A 82 -8.10 6.25 -0.49
C ASN A 82 -8.21 6.74 -1.94
N THR A 83 -7.34 7.65 -2.36
CA THR A 83 -7.32 8.11 -3.76
C THR A 83 -7.07 6.96 -4.75
N ILE A 84 -6.25 5.97 -4.37
CA ILE A 84 -5.95 4.80 -5.21
C ILE A 84 -7.14 3.84 -5.33
N ILE A 85 -8.05 3.80 -4.34
CA ILE A 85 -9.20 2.89 -4.35
C ILE A 85 -10.39 3.45 -5.15
N TYR A 86 -10.55 4.78 -5.17
CA TYR A 86 -11.74 5.44 -5.72
C TYR A 86 -11.49 6.16 -7.07
N GLU A 87 -10.32 5.99 -7.67
CA GLU A 87 -10.05 6.28 -9.10
C GLU A 87 -10.32 5.06 -9.97
#